data_AF-A0A742XT71-F1
#
_entry.id   AF-A0A742XT71-F1
#
_cell.length_a   1.000
_cell.length_b   1.000
_cell.length_c   1.000
_cell.angle_alpha   90.00
_cell.angle_beta   90.00
_cell.angle_gamma   90.00
#
_symmetry.space_group_name_H-M   'P 1'
#
loop_
_entity.id
_entity.type
_entity.pdbx_description
1 polymer ?
#
loop_
_entity_poly.entity_id
_entity_poly.type
_entity_poly.pdbx_seq_one_letter_code
_entity_poly.pdbx_strand_id
1 'polypeptide(L)' 'MTLNNKHNDRRIMRMNQQDLHALNNFDFLARSFARMHVLGQPVDIRAVTGNMDEAQRAWFQERYEHYRQQAERARVMELR' A
#
# COMPACT_ATOMS: atom_id res chain seq x y z
N MET A 1 16.73 -19.73 39.16
CA MET A 1 16.87 -18.26 39.01
C MET A 1 16.44 -17.91 37.60
N THR A 2 15.26 -17.32 37.45
CA THR A 2 14.62 -17.02 36.15
C THR A 2 15.30 -15.81 35.50
N LEU A 3 15.94 -15.97 34.34
CA LEU A 3 16.38 -14.86 33.49
C LEU A 3 15.49 -14.73 32.24
N ASN A 4 14.45 -13.92 32.39
CA ASN A 4 13.91 -12.94 31.44
C ASN A 4 14.02 -13.21 29.92
N ASN A 5 13.14 -14.06 29.40
CA ASN A 5 12.81 -14.15 27.96
C ASN A 5 11.84 -13.05 27.47
N LYS A 6 11.63 -11.96 28.24
CA LYS A 6 10.61 -10.93 27.94
C LYS A 6 11.01 -9.90 26.86
N HIS A 7 12.27 -9.90 26.41
CA HIS A 7 12.75 -8.94 25.42
C HIS A 7 12.59 -9.41 23.96
N ASN A 8 12.46 -10.71 23.72
CA ASN A 8 12.34 -11.23 22.35
C ASN A 8 10.90 -11.13 21.82
N ASP A 9 9.91 -11.23 22.70
CA ASP A 9 8.48 -11.22 22.36
C ASP A 9 8.00 -9.86 21.79
N ARG A 10 8.53 -8.76 22.33
CA ARG A 10 8.22 -7.38 21.87
C ARG A 10 8.77 -7.05 20.49
N ARG A 11 9.87 -7.69 20.07
CA ARG A 11 10.47 -7.49 18.74
C ARG A 11 9.67 -8.21 17.66
N ILE A 12 9.20 -9.42 17.94
CA ILE A 12 8.40 -10.21 16.99
C ILE A 12 6.99 -9.61 16.82
N MET A 13 6.34 -9.15 17.90
CA MET A 13 5.03 -8.47 17.80
C MET A 13 5.10 -7.10 17.10
N ARG A 14 6.19 -6.33 17.25
CA ARG A 14 6.36 -5.05 16.55
C ARG A 14 6.54 -5.24 15.03
N MET A 15 7.29 -6.26 14.62
CA MET A 15 7.56 -6.53 13.21
C MET A 15 6.25 -6.79 12.43
N ASN A 16 5.28 -7.48 13.04
CA ASN A 16 4.01 -7.82 12.41
C ASN A 16 3.03 -6.63 12.32
N GLN A 17 3.04 -5.73 13.31
CA GLN A 17 2.16 -4.55 13.30
C GLN A 17 2.65 -3.45 12.35
N GLN A 18 3.97 -3.27 12.24
CA GLN A 18 4.55 -2.30 11.32
C GLN A 18 4.34 -2.73 9.86
N ASP A 19 4.46 -4.03 9.57
CA ASP A 19 4.18 -4.58 8.25
C ASP A 19 2.69 -4.47 7.89
N LEU A 20 1.77 -4.79 8.81
CA LEU A 20 0.33 -4.61 8.62
C LEU A 20 -0.07 -3.14 8.44
N HIS A 21 0.49 -2.22 9.22
CA HIS A 21 0.23 -0.78 9.06
C HIS A 21 0.80 -0.25 7.75
N ALA A 22 1.99 -0.71 7.34
CA ALA A 22 2.60 -0.34 6.08
C ALA A 22 1.74 -0.85 4.91
N LEU A 23 1.30 -2.11 4.93
CA LEU A 23 0.40 -2.68 3.92
C LEU A 23 -0.92 -1.92 3.80
N ASN A 24 -1.53 -1.54 4.93
CA ASN A 24 -2.79 -0.78 4.92
C ASN A 24 -2.57 0.65 4.39
N ASN A 25 -1.46 1.28 4.74
CA ASN A 25 -1.06 2.58 4.20
C ASN A 25 -0.77 2.50 2.70
N PHE A 26 -0.13 1.43 2.23
CA PHE A 26 0.14 1.20 0.81
C PHE A 26 -1.13 0.90 0.02
N ASP A 27 -2.09 0.17 0.56
CA ASP A 27 -3.42 -0.02 -0.08
C ASP A 27 -4.14 1.32 -0.28
N PHE A 28 -4.15 2.14 0.77
CA PHE A 28 -4.75 3.47 0.72
C PHE A 28 -4.06 4.37 -0.33
N LEU A 29 -2.73 4.34 -0.39
CA LEU A 29 -1.97 5.06 -1.40
C LEU A 29 -2.26 4.53 -2.81
N ALA A 30 -2.24 3.21 -3.03
CA ALA A 30 -2.54 2.62 -4.34
C ALA A 30 -3.92 3.06 -4.86
N ARG A 31 -4.94 3.06 -3.99
CA ARG A 31 -6.30 3.49 -4.34
C ARG A 31 -6.39 4.99 -4.62
N SER A 32 -5.78 5.81 -3.76
CA SER A 32 -5.79 7.26 -3.91
C SER A 32 -5.07 7.69 -5.19
N PHE A 33 -3.92 7.09 -5.47
CA PHE A 33 -3.12 7.38 -6.65
C PHE A 33 -3.83 6.93 -7.92
N ALA A 34 -4.44 5.74 -7.92
CA ALA A 34 -5.25 5.27 -9.05
C ALA A 34 -6.40 6.24 -9.38
N ARG A 35 -7.08 6.76 -8.35
CA ARG A 35 -8.14 7.76 -8.54
C ARG A 35 -7.59 9.07 -9.09
N MET A 36 -6.49 9.58 -8.53
CA MET A 36 -5.82 10.79 -9.02
C MET A 36 -5.40 10.66 -10.48
N HIS A 37 -4.89 9.49 -10.88
CA HIS A 37 -4.51 9.21 -12.26
C HIS A 37 -5.71 9.31 -13.21
N VAL A 38 -6.84 8.69 -12.85
CA VAL A 38 -8.08 8.75 -13.65
C VAL A 38 -8.68 10.15 -13.69
N LEU A 39 -8.44 10.98 -12.66
CA LEU A 39 -8.84 12.39 -12.63
C LEU A 39 -7.88 13.31 -13.40
N GLY A 40 -6.79 12.78 -13.98
CA GLY A 40 -5.80 13.55 -14.73
C GLY A 40 -4.80 14.32 -13.87
N GLN A 41 -4.71 14.00 -12.57
CA GLN A 41 -3.69 14.58 -11.71
C GLN A 41 -2.35 13.84 -11.90
N PRO A 42 -1.22 14.56 -11.91
CA PRO A 42 0.10 13.94 -11.95
C PRO A 42 0.34 13.19 -10.64
N VAL A 43 0.69 11.90 -10.75
CA VAL A 43 0.97 11.05 -9.58
C VAL A 43 2.33 10.41 -9.72
N ASP A 44 3.19 10.61 -8.72
CA ASP A 44 4.54 10.07 -8.70
C ASP A 44 4.59 8.74 -7.95
N ILE A 45 4.38 7.66 -8.70
CA ILE A 45 4.43 6.28 -8.20
C ILE A 45 5.86 5.90 -7.76
N ARG A 46 6.89 6.56 -8.33
CA ARG A 46 8.30 6.29 -8.04
C ARG A 46 8.70 6.75 -6.64
N ALA A 47 8.13 7.84 -6.14
CA ALA A 47 8.35 8.34 -4.79
C ALA A 47 7.84 7.36 -3.72
N VAL A 48 6.71 6.70 -3.98
CA VAL A 48 6.11 5.70 -3.09
C VAL A 48 6.90 4.38 -3.14
N THR A 49 7.24 3.93 -4.36
CA THR A 49 7.96 2.67 -4.58
C THR A 49 9.46 2.74 -4.27
N GLY A 50 10.03 3.94 -4.14
CA GLY A 50 11.45 4.11 -3.80
C GLY A 50 11.83 3.65 -2.38
N ASN A 51 10.84 3.49 -1.49
CA ASN A 51 11.03 2.97 -0.13
C ASN A 51 10.61 1.49 0.01
N MET A 52 10.25 0.83 -1.10
CA MET A 52 9.72 -0.53 -1.09
C MET A 52 10.74 -1.55 -1.56
N ASP A 53 10.73 -2.73 -0.94
CA ASP A 53 11.40 -3.91 -1.48
C ASP A 53 10.71 -4.42 -2.75
N GLU A 54 11.39 -5.25 -3.53
CA GLU A 54 10.91 -5.74 -4.84
C GLU A 54 9.53 -6.43 -4.74
N ALA A 55 9.32 -7.24 -3.70
CA ALA A 55 8.04 -7.91 -3.45
C ALA A 55 6.90 -6.91 -3.13
N GLN A 56 7.20 -5.88 -2.33
CA GLN A 56 6.24 -4.84 -1.99
C GLN A 56 5.92 -3.96 -3.21
N ARG A 57 6.92 -3.67 -4.04
CA ARG A 57 6.74 -2.93 -5.30
C ARG A 57 5.86 -3.70 -6.28
N ALA A 58 6.10 -5.00 -6.45
CA ALA A 58 5.26 -5.85 -7.30
C ALA A 58 3.81 -5.90 -6.81
N TRP A 59 3.61 -6.07 -5.50
CA TRP A 59 2.28 -6.04 -4.88
C TRP A 59 1.58 -4.68 -5.07
N PHE A 60 2.30 -3.57 -4.84
CA PHE A 60 1.76 -2.22 -5.01
C PHE A 60 1.33 -1.97 -6.46
N GLN A 61 2.13 -2.43 -7.42
CA GLN A 61 1.84 -2.27 -8.84
C GLN A 61 0.58 -3.03 -9.26
N GLU A 62 0.43 -4.29 -8.82
CA GLU A 62 -0.78 -5.08 -9.06
C GLU A 62 -2.03 -4.39 -8.49
N ARG A 63 -1.95 -3.94 -7.24
CA ARG A 63 -3.05 -3.23 -6.57
C ARG A 63 -3.40 -1.91 -7.25
N TYR A 64 -2.39 -1.13 -7.63
CA TYR A 64 -2.57 0.12 -8.35
C TYR A 64 -3.33 -0.09 -9.67
N GLU A 65 -2.94 -1.08 -10.48
CA GLU A 65 -3.64 -1.40 -11.73
C GLU A 65 -5.09 -1.84 -11.50
N HIS A 66 -5.33 -2.64 -10.47
CA HIS A 66 -6.68 -3.07 -10.10
C HIS A 66 -7.56 -1.87 -9.68
N TYR A 67 -7.04 -0.95 -8.87
CA TYR A 67 -7.78 0.26 -8.48
C TYR A 67 -7.96 1.24 -9.64
N ARG A 68 -6.99 1.31 -10.56
CA ARG A 68 -7.10 2.15 -11.75
C ARG A 68 -8.27 1.69 -12.63
N GLN A 69 -8.34 0.39 -12.93
CA GLN A 69 -9.45 -0.19 -13.68
C GLN A 69 -10.80 0.04 -12.99
N GLN A 70 -10.86 -0.11 -11.67
CA GLN A 70 -12.08 0.21 -10.91
C GLN A 70 -12.46 1.69 -10.99
N ALA A 71 -11.49 2.60 -10.85
CA ALA A 71 -11.73 4.04 -10.94
C ALA A 71 -12.17 4.47 -12.36
N GLU A 72 -11.60 3.86 -13.41
CA GLU A 72 -12.04 4.07 -14.80
C GLU A 72 -13.48 3.60 -14.99
N ARG A 73 -13.82 2.40 -14.51
CA ARG A 73 -15.20 1.87 -14.57
C ARG A 73 -16.18 2.74 -13.79
N ALA A 74 -15.80 3.20 -12.60
CA ALA A 74 -16.64 4.10 -11.79
C ALA A 74 -16.87 5.43 -12.51
N ARG A 75 -15.83 6.02 -13.12
CA ARG A 75 -15.96 7.25 -13.92
C ARG A 75 -16.90 7.07 -15.12
N VAL A 76 -16.87 5.93 -15.79
CA VAL A 76 -17.80 5.61 -16.89
C VAL A 76 -19.24 5.51 -16.40
N MET A 77 -19.48 5.04 -15.16
CA MET A 77 -20.82 5.01 -14.57
C MET A 77 -21.30 6.38 -14.09
N GLU A 78 -20.40 7.23 -13.59
CA GLU A 78 -20.74 8.58 -13.10
C GLU A 78 -21.05 9.57 -14.23
N LEU A 79 -20.60 9.29 -15.46
CA LEU A 79 -20.84 10.08 -16.68
C LEU A 79 -22.07 9.61 -17.50
N ARG A 80 -22.85 8.66 -17.00
CA ARG A 80 -24.10 8.17 -17.64
C ARG A 80 -25.34 8.69 -16.89
#